data_AF-A0A8H6W1U7-F1
#
_entry.id   AF-A0A8H6W1U7-F1
#
_cell.length_a   1.000
_cell.length_b   1.000
_cell.length_c   1.000
_cell.angle_alpha   90.00
_cell.angle_beta   90.00
_cell.angle_gamma   90.00
#
_symmetry.space_group_name_H-M   'P 1'
#
loop_
_entity.id
_entity.type
_entity.pdbx_description
1 polymer ?
#
loop_
_entity_poly.entity_id
_entity_poly.type
_entity_poly.pdbx_seq_one_letter_code
_entity_poly.pdbx_strand_id
1 'polypeptide(L)'
;MLVGALSFLSLSLSLISGTDAAVTGPLVAPSHLFNGITHYEWLTSNGTLRGYSIHVPDTYDENKPYPVIIGFHGSDGIGLFFEADTGLSDSKYTPDKIMVYPDGIGGAWAGANYSEATVPEDLLFVSDLLDTVRAGWCVDNSRIYATGISIGGGFVDTIACSPVGDNFAAFAPASGSFYTDAGAGVNGAAPCTPARSPMPVLEFHGGADPDVHYAGGPGEGGIEPAIPTCFADMRAFMHDRLGYWAERNNCPNATQVVDQQFNGTVQHYSWTCDGVEGLLQHWKVDSMGHCWASTTLDLTEIAAGQGPTPIDASTLVIQFFDQFVKP
;
A
#
# COMPACT_ATOMS: atom_id res chain seq x y z
N MET A 1 11.60 -20.99 73.19
CA MET A 1 11.36 -21.05 71.74
C MET A 1 10.25 -20.08 71.43
N LEU A 2 10.59 -18.94 70.83
CA LEU A 2 9.68 -17.83 70.57
C LEU A 2 8.71 -18.17 69.43
N VAL A 3 7.45 -17.83 69.64
CA VAL A 3 6.37 -17.81 68.66
C VAL A 3 6.40 -16.45 67.96
N GLY A 4 6.44 -16.43 66.62
CA GLY A 4 6.41 -15.19 65.82
C GLY A 4 5.22 -15.23 64.85
N ALA A 5 4.30 -14.28 65.02
CA ALA A 5 3.08 -14.11 64.24
C ALA A 5 3.38 -13.55 62.82
N LEU A 6 2.69 -14.06 61.81
CA LEU A 6 2.65 -13.46 60.47
C LEU A 6 1.62 -12.32 60.45
N SER A 7 2.07 -11.10 60.22
CA SER A 7 1.22 -9.95 59.88
C SER A 7 1.04 -9.87 58.37
N PHE A 8 -0.22 -9.94 57.92
CA PHE A 8 -0.61 -9.58 56.56
C PHE A 8 -0.66 -8.06 56.42
N LEU A 9 0.14 -7.49 55.52
CA LEU A 9 0.01 -6.09 55.10
C LEU A 9 -1.03 -6.03 53.98
N SER A 10 -2.16 -5.38 54.25
CA SER A 10 -3.13 -4.99 53.23
C SER A 10 -2.62 -3.76 52.48
N LEU A 11 -2.35 -3.88 51.17
CA LEU A 11 -2.18 -2.71 50.31
C LEU A 11 -3.58 -2.19 49.93
N SER A 12 -3.91 -1.01 50.44
CA SER A 12 -5.07 -0.23 49.99
C SER A 12 -4.81 0.34 48.60
N LEU A 13 -5.65 0.00 47.62
CA LEU A 13 -5.67 0.62 46.31
C LEU A 13 -6.34 2.00 46.42
N SER A 14 -5.57 3.08 46.40
CA SER A 14 -6.10 4.44 46.30
C SER A 14 -6.45 4.73 44.84
N LEU A 15 -7.74 4.82 44.54
CA LEU A 15 -8.26 5.36 43.28
C LEU A 15 -7.87 6.85 43.20
N ILE A 16 -6.89 7.17 42.36
CA ILE A 16 -6.64 8.54 41.93
C ILE A 16 -7.58 8.77 40.74
N SER A 17 -8.63 9.54 40.95
CA SER A 17 -9.42 10.14 39.88
C SER A 17 -8.57 11.21 39.19
N GLY A 18 -7.82 10.83 38.16
CA GLY A 18 -7.11 11.73 37.27
C GLY A 18 -7.98 12.03 36.06
N THR A 19 -8.30 13.30 35.86
CA THR A 19 -8.87 13.83 34.61
C THR A 19 -7.95 13.50 33.43
N ASP A 20 -8.51 12.99 32.33
CA ASP A 20 -7.83 12.80 31.05
C ASP A 20 -7.26 14.14 30.53
N ALA A 21 -6.03 14.42 30.93
CA ALA A 21 -5.20 15.38 30.23
C ALA A 21 -4.52 14.60 29.10
N ALA A 22 -4.89 14.93 27.85
CA ALA A 22 -4.16 14.47 26.68
C ALA A 22 -2.67 14.70 26.91
N VAL A 23 -1.88 13.62 26.86
CA VAL A 23 -0.43 13.69 26.89
C VAL A 23 0.02 14.31 25.57
N THR A 24 0.02 15.63 25.53
CA THR A 24 0.73 16.45 24.53
C THR A 24 2.17 16.60 25.01
N GLY A 25 2.86 15.46 25.10
CA GLY A 25 4.31 15.48 25.22
C GLY A 25 4.90 16.02 23.91
N PRO A 26 6.04 16.73 23.93
CA PRO A 26 6.74 17.04 22.70
C PRO A 26 7.03 15.72 21.97
N LEU A 27 6.70 15.66 20.68
CA LEU A 27 7.16 14.57 19.81
C LEU A 27 8.66 14.43 20.03
N VAL A 28 9.09 13.29 20.56
CA VAL A 28 10.52 13.00 20.71
C VAL A 28 11.07 13.05 19.30
N ALA A 29 12.02 13.96 19.03
CA ALA A 29 12.68 14.02 17.73
C ALA A 29 13.16 12.60 17.38
N PRO A 30 12.84 12.08 16.18
CA PRO A 30 13.16 10.70 15.87
C PRO A 30 14.66 10.49 15.98
N SER A 31 15.04 9.37 16.60
CA SER A 31 16.45 9.07 16.78
C SER A 31 17.04 8.59 15.46
N HIS A 32 18.04 9.29 14.93
CA HIS A 32 18.87 8.82 13.81
C HIS A 32 19.71 7.57 14.12
N LEU A 33 19.52 6.96 15.30
CA LEU A 33 20.24 5.78 15.77
C LEU A 33 19.95 4.52 14.93
N PHE A 34 18.84 4.51 14.21
CA PHE A 34 18.36 3.35 13.45
C PHE A 34 18.37 3.57 11.94
N ASN A 35 18.99 4.64 11.43
CA ASN A 35 19.14 4.81 9.98
C ASN A 35 19.84 3.57 9.37
N GLY A 36 19.30 3.06 8.27
CA GLY A 36 19.70 1.82 7.61
C GLY A 36 19.11 0.54 8.21
N ILE A 37 18.30 0.65 9.27
CA ILE A 37 17.64 -0.47 9.94
C ILE A 37 16.17 -0.14 10.10
N THR A 38 15.29 -1.07 9.72
CA THR A 38 13.86 -0.89 9.93
C THR A 38 13.51 -1.07 11.39
N HIS A 39 12.76 -0.13 11.95
CA HIS A 39 12.27 -0.17 13.31
C HIS A 39 10.78 0.15 13.38
N TYR A 40 10.17 -0.27 14.49
CA TYR A 40 8.72 -0.20 14.69
C TYR A 40 8.34 0.98 15.59
N GLU A 41 7.32 1.73 15.19
CA GLU A 41 6.81 2.91 15.86
C GLU A 41 5.28 2.84 16.00
N TRP A 42 4.72 3.77 16.77
CA TRP A 42 3.28 3.83 17.06
C TRP A 42 2.78 5.26 16.98
N LEU A 43 1.54 5.42 16.52
CA LEU A 43 0.79 6.66 16.59
C LEU A 43 -0.64 6.39 17.05
N THR A 44 -1.33 7.41 17.55
CA THR A 44 -2.75 7.31 17.89
C THR A 44 -3.58 7.96 16.79
N SER A 45 -4.43 7.18 16.11
CA SER A 45 -5.38 7.67 15.11
C SER A 45 -6.81 7.38 15.56
N ASN A 46 -7.65 8.41 15.61
CA ASN A 46 -9.03 8.34 16.12
C ASN A 46 -9.17 7.63 17.49
N GLY A 47 -8.21 7.87 18.40
CA GLY A 47 -8.19 7.22 19.73
C GLY A 47 -7.73 5.76 19.74
N THR A 48 -7.35 5.20 18.58
CA THR A 48 -6.81 3.84 18.45
C THR A 48 -5.30 3.90 18.26
N LEU A 49 -4.55 3.07 19.00
CA LEU A 49 -3.12 2.93 18.81
C LEU A 49 -2.86 2.10 17.54
N ARG A 50 -2.14 2.68 16.58
CA ARG A 50 -1.79 2.07 15.29
C ARG A 50 -0.28 1.98 15.16
N GLY A 51 0.21 0.83 14.71
CA GLY A 51 1.64 0.58 14.54
C GLY A 51 2.08 0.69 13.09
N TYR A 52 3.36 0.98 12.89
CA TYR A 52 4.00 0.99 11.58
C TYR A 52 5.50 0.72 11.73
N SER A 53 6.09 0.13 10.71
CA SER A 53 7.55 0.07 10.56
C SER A 53 8.03 1.20 9.68
N ILE A 54 9.23 1.73 9.92
CA ILE A 54 9.86 2.76 9.10
C ILE A 54 11.31 2.40 8.82
N HIS A 55 11.72 2.54 7.57
CA HIS A 55 13.11 2.44 7.13
C HIS A 55 13.58 3.78 6.61
N VAL A 56 14.60 4.33 7.23
CA VAL A 56 15.26 5.58 6.80
C VAL A 56 16.65 5.22 6.28
N PRO A 57 17.09 5.71 5.10
CA PRO A 57 18.41 5.36 4.57
C PRO A 57 19.53 5.65 5.56
N ASP A 58 20.57 4.80 5.58
CA ASP A 58 21.75 4.99 6.43
C ASP A 58 22.46 6.34 6.17
N THR A 59 22.36 6.84 4.93
CA THR A 59 22.87 8.14 4.49
C THR A 59 21.91 9.33 4.71
N TYR A 60 20.86 9.19 5.52
CA TYR A 60 19.89 10.25 5.73
C TYR A 60 20.53 11.56 6.22
N ASP A 61 20.06 12.68 5.66
CA ASP A 61 20.48 14.04 5.98
C ASP A 61 19.24 14.88 6.23
N GLU A 62 19.08 15.38 7.45
CA GLU A 62 17.93 16.20 7.87
C GLU A 62 17.75 17.49 7.05
N ASN A 63 18.79 17.94 6.34
CA ASN A 63 18.75 19.15 5.52
C ASN A 63 18.34 18.87 4.06
N LYS A 64 18.13 17.60 3.70
CA LYS A 64 17.72 17.19 2.35
C LYS A 64 16.31 16.57 2.42
N PRO A 65 15.36 16.99 1.56
CA PRO A 65 14.06 16.35 1.48
C PRO A 65 14.17 14.97 0.79
N TYR A 66 13.59 13.94 1.42
CA TYR A 66 13.55 12.55 0.94
C TYR A 66 12.15 12.17 0.45
N PRO A 67 12.03 11.52 -0.72
CA PRO A 67 10.79 10.84 -1.10
C PRO A 67 10.35 9.82 -0.06
N VAL A 68 9.04 9.59 0.04
CA VAL A 68 8.44 8.60 0.93
C VAL A 68 7.64 7.59 0.12
N ILE A 69 7.78 6.31 0.42
CA ILE A 69 6.91 5.26 -0.13
C ILE A 69 6.21 4.56 1.03
N ILE A 70 4.88 4.45 0.95
CA ILE A 70 4.09 3.67 1.89
C ILE A 70 3.74 2.33 1.27
N GLY A 71 4.13 1.23 1.95
CA GLY A 71 3.91 -0.14 1.51
C GLY A 71 2.85 -0.86 2.35
N PHE A 72 1.75 -1.28 1.73
CA PHE A 72 0.61 -1.90 2.41
C PHE A 72 0.60 -3.42 2.22
N HIS A 73 0.62 -4.16 3.35
CA HIS A 73 0.62 -5.62 3.36
C HIS A 73 -0.72 -6.23 2.92
N GLY A 74 -0.70 -7.51 2.52
CA GLY A 74 -1.89 -8.33 2.23
C GLY A 74 -2.64 -8.79 3.49
N SER A 75 -3.66 -9.64 3.35
CA SER A 75 -4.45 -10.15 4.48
C SER A 75 -3.59 -10.98 5.45
N ASP A 76 -4.02 -11.06 6.72
CA ASP A 76 -3.33 -11.74 7.82
C ASP A 76 -1.87 -11.30 8.04
N GLY A 77 -1.51 -10.12 7.53
CA GLY A 77 -0.15 -9.60 7.51
C GLY A 77 0.12 -8.46 8.49
N ILE A 78 1.36 -8.00 8.46
CA ILE A 78 1.83 -6.74 9.06
C ILE A 78 2.84 -6.09 8.10
N GLY A 79 3.14 -4.81 8.30
CA GLY A 79 4.04 -4.05 7.44
C GLY A 79 5.42 -4.68 7.28
N LEU A 80 5.98 -5.24 8.36
CA LEU A 80 7.29 -5.92 8.33
C LEU A 80 7.32 -7.13 7.37
N PHE A 81 6.20 -7.85 7.21
CA PHE A 81 6.13 -8.96 6.25
C PHE A 81 6.13 -8.47 4.81
N PHE A 82 5.47 -7.33 4.53
CA PHE A 82 5.53 -6.71 3.22
C PHE A 82 6.94 -6.21 2.89
N GLU A 83 7.66 -5.64 3.85
CA GLU A 83 9.07 -5.31 3.68
C GLU A 83 9.89 -6.56 3.35
N ALA A 84 9.74 -7.64 4.13
CA ALA A 84 10.51 -8.87 3.95
C ALA A 84 10.23 -9.55 2.61
N ASP A 85 8.99 -9.49 2.14
CA ASP A 85 8.57 -10.07 0.85
C ASP A 85 9.10 -9.25 -0.34
N THR A 86 8.90 -7.94 -0.31
CA THR A 86 9.24 -7.06 -1.45
C THR A 86 10.71 -6.63 -1.50
N GLY A 87 11.40 -6.67 -0.34
CA GLY A 87 12.76 -6.16 -0.18
C GLY A 87 12.90 -4.67 -0.44
N LEU A 88 11.81 -3.89 -0.45
CA LEU A 88 11.83 -2.49 -0.91
C LEU A 88 12.71 -1.56 -0.08
N SER A 89 13.03 -1.90 1.17
CA SER A 89 14.02 -1.16 2.00
C SER A 89 15.47 -1.41 1.59
N ASP A 90 15.74 -2.38 0.72
CA ASP A 90 17.10 -2.66 0.28
C ASP A 90 17.65 -1.49 -0.56
N SER A 91 18.90 -1.12 -0.31
CA SER A 91 19.57 0.03 -0.94
C SER A 91 19.66 -0.06 -2.46
N LYS A 92 19.48 -1.24 -3.05
CA LYS A 92 19.36 -1.40 -4.51
C LYS A 92 18.08 -0.75 -5.09
N TYR A 93 17.02 -0.64 -4.29
CA TYR A 93 15.72 -0.08 -4.70
C TYR A 93 15.53 1.34 -4.18
N THR A 94 15.80 1.58 -2.89
CA THR A 94 15.42 2.84 -2.24
C THR A 94 16.58 3.51 -1.49
N PRO A 95 17.77 3.65 -2.09
CA PRO A 95 18.95 4.21 -1.40
C PRO A 95 18.75 5.65 -0.90
N ASP A 96 17.77 6.36 -1.45
CA ASP A 96 17.49 7.75 -1.17
C ASP A 96 16.02 8.04 -0.86
N LYS A 97 15.28 7.05 -0.36
CA LYS A 97 13.85 7.17 -0.03
C LYS A 97 13.55 6.60 1.36
N ILE A 98 12.56 7.15 2.03
CA ILE A 98 12.05 6.63 3.30
C ILE A 98 10.93 5.63 2.99
N MET A 99 11.02 4.41 3.53
CA MET A 99 9.94 3.43 3.46
C MET A 99 9.12 3.45 4.74
N VAL A 100 7.80 3.38 4.61
CA VAL A 100 6.86 3.28 5.73
C VAL A 100 5.94 2.09 5.48
N TYR A 101 5.83 1.19 6.45
CA TYR A 101 5.04 -0.04 6.36
C TYR A 101 4.04 -0.09 7.51
N PRO A 102 2.84 0.48 7.34
CA PRO A 102 1.85 0.51 8.39
C PRO A 102 1.16 -0.85 8.58
N ASP A 103 0.56 -1.05 9.76
CA ASP A 103 -0.23 -2.24 10.08
C ASP A 103 -1.73 -1.96 9.98
N GLY A 104 -2.42 -2.85 9.26
CA GLY A 104 -3.88 -2.92 9.20
C GLY A 104 -4.46 -3.47 10.51
N ILE A 105 -5.64 -3.00 10.92
CA ILE A 105 -6.33 -3.55 12.10
C ILE A 105 -6.79 -4.98 11.77
N GLY A 106 -6.49 -5.93 12.66
CA GLY A 106 -6.81 -7.33 12.43
C GLY A 106 -6.02 -7.98 11.28
N GLY A 107 -4.94 -7.35 10.81
CA GLY A 107 -4.14 -7.85 9.69
C GLY A 107 -4.74 -7.57 8.31
N ALA A 108 -5.73 -6.65 8.21
CA ALA A 108 -6.38 -6.29 6.96
C ALA A 108 -6.60 -4.77 6.84
N TRP A 109 -6.83 -4.33 5.61
CA TRP A 109 -7.21 -2.96 5.27
C TRP A 109 -8.68 -2.88 4.90
N ALA A 110 -9.30 -1.74 5.16
CA ALA A 110 -10.70 -1.50 4.81
C ALA A 110 -10.99 -1.71 3.31
N GLY A 111 -12.18 -2.26 3.01
CA GLY A 111 -12.67 -2.50 1.64
C GLY A 111 -13.29 -3.89 1.49
N ALA A 112 -12.67 -4.90 2.09
CA ALA A 112 -13.20 -6.24 2.18
C ALA A 112 -14.24 -6.39 3.31
N ASN A 113 -15.06 -7.44 3.22
CA ASN A 113 -16.09 -7.77 4.20
C ASN A 113 -15.54 -8.28 5.54
N TYR A 114 -14.29 -8.75 5.54
CA TYR A 114 -13.58 -9.27 6.70
C TYR A 114 -12.77 -8.19 7.43
N SER A 115 -12.61 -7.00 6.84
CA SER A 115 -11.82 -5.93 7.44
C SER A 115 -12.50 -5.38 8.70
N GLU A 116 -11.72 -5.22 9.77
CA GLU A 116 -12.24 -4.66 11.02
C GLU A 116 -12.42 -3.15 10.95
N ALA A 117 -11.48 -2.45 10.30
CA ALA A 117 -11.54 -1.02 10.09
C ALA A 117 -12.46 -0.66 8.91
N THR A 118 -13.17 0.46 9.04
CA THR A 118 -13.93 1.06 7.95
C THR A 118 -13.03 1.89 7.03
N VAL A 119 -13.47 2.15 5.79
CA VAL A 119 -12.69 2.96 4.83
C VAL A 119 -12.33 4.34 5.40
N PRO A 120 -13.24 5.11 6.04
CA PRO A 120 -12.88 6.38 6.65
C PRO A 120 -11.83 6.28 7.77
N GLU A 121 -11.81 5.20 8.55
CA GLU A 121 -10.85 5.01 9.65
C GLU A 121 -9.45 4.74 9.12
N ASP A 122 -9.29 3.86 8.13
CA ASP A 122 -7.98 3.62 7.54
C ASP A 122 -7.48 4.79 6.69
N LEU A 123 -8.36 5.53 6.01
CA LEU A 123 -7.98 6.78 5.31
C LEU A 123 -7.53 7.88 6.28
N LEU A 124 -8.18 7.99 7.44
CA LEU A 124 -7.74 8.89 8.51
C LEU A 124 -6.39 8.45 9.07
N PHE A 125 -6.18 7.15 9.29
CA PHE A 125 -4.90 6.62 9.72
C PHE A 125 -3.77 6.93 8.74
N VAL A 126 -3.99 6.78 7.43
CA VAL A 126 -3.00 7.17 6.41
C VAL A 126 -2.66 8.67 6.51
N SER A 127 -3.66 9.52 6.75
CA SER A 127 -3.46 10.97 6.91
C SER A 127 -2.64 11.29 8.17
N ASP A 128 -3.00 10.69 9.31
CA ASP A 128 -2.28 10.87 10.59
C ASP A 128 -0.84 10.31 10.53
N LEU A 129 -0.64 9.21 9.80
CA LEU A 129 0.68 8.62 9.55
C LEU A 129 1.57 9.53 8.73
N LEU A 130 1.05 10.11 7.65
CA LEU A 130 1.79 11.07 6.84
C LEU A 130 2.21 12.30 7.66
N ASP A 131 1.32 12.82 8.50
CA ASP A 131 1.63 13.95 9.37
C ASP A 131 2.68 13.58 10.44
N THR A 132 2.62 12.37 10.98
CA THR A 132 3.62 11.84 11.90
C THR A 132 4.99 11.73 11.22
N VAL A 133 5.06 11.18 10.01
CA VAL A 133 6.30 11.03 9.23
C VAL A 133 6.87 12.40 8.86
N ARG A 134 6.04 13.36 8.45
CA ARG A 134 6.46 14.76 8.15
C ARG A 134 6.99 15.49 9.38
N ALA A 135 6.43 15.23 10.55
CA ALA A 135 6.89 15.84 11.79
C ALA A 135 8.24 15.27 12.25
N GLY A 136 8.52 14.01 11.92
CA GLY A 136 9.77 13.34 12.25
C GLY A 136 10.90 13.58 11.25
N TRP A 137 10.60 13.64 9.96
CA TRP A 137 11.62 13.52 8.91
C TRP A 137 11.50 14.63 7.85
N CYS A 138 12.61 14.93 7.20
CA CYS A 138 12.67 15.88 6.10
C CYS A 138 12.08 15.24 4.83
N VAL A 139 10.77 15.34 4.69
CA VAL A 139 9.99 14.71 3.61
C VAL A 139 9.90 15.61 2.39
N ASP A 140 10.14 15.04 1.22
CA ASP A 140 9.72 15.63 -0.05
C ASP A 140 8.23 15.39 -0.30
N ASN A 141 7.42 16.40 0.04
CA ASN A 141 5.97 16.34 -0.13
C ASN A 141 5.48 16.25 -1.59
N SER A 142 6.37 16.46 -2.55
CA SER A 142 6.07 16.30 -3.97
C SER A 142 6.34 14.86 -4.46
N ARG A 143 7.00 14.03 -3.65
CA ARG A 143 7.41 12.66 -4.00
C ARG A 143 7.03 11.67 -2.90
N ILE A 144 5.73 11.59 -2.63
CA ILE A 144 5.13 10.58 -1.75
C ILE A 144 4.39 9.56 -2.63
N TYR A 145 4.60 8.27 -2.41
CA TYR A 145 4.05 7.20 -3.23
C TYR A 145 3.41 6.11 -2.37
N ALA A 146 2.53 5.32 -2.96
CA ALA A 146 1.90 4.19 -2.27
C ALA A 146 1.89 2.93 -3.15
N THR A 147 2.21 1.80 -2.54
CA THR A 147 2.20 0.47 -3.16
C THR A 147 1.71 -0.56 -2.16
N GLY A 148 1.31 -1.74 -2.61
CA GLY A 148 0.78 -2.78 -1.74
C GLY A 148 0.34 -3.99 -2.54
N ILE A 149 0.10 -5.08 -1.82
CA ILE A 149 -0.31 -6.36 -2.41
C ILE A 149 -1.69 -6.81 -1.90
N SER A 150 -2.46 -7.56 -2.69
CA SER A 150 -3.71 -8.19 -2.24
C SER A 150 -4.70 -7.14 -1.70
N ILE A 151 -5.25 -7.31 -0.50
CA ILE A 151 -6.07 -6.29 0.16
C ILE A 151 -5.34 -4.96 0.37
N GLY A 152 -4.02 -4.97 0.56
CA GLY A 152 -3.19 -3.75 0.58
C GLY A 152 -3.12 -3.08 -0.79
N GLY A 153 -3.07 -3.85 -1.89
CA GLY A 153 -3.17 -3.32 -3.25
C GLY A 153 -4.54 -2.72 -3.55
N GLY A 154 -5.61 -3.37 -3.08
CA GLY A 154 -6.96 -2.82 -3.12
C GLY A 154 -7.11 -1.53 -2.32
N PHE A 155 -6.46 -1.46 -1.15
CA PHE A 155 -6.47 -0.26 -0.32
C PHE A 155 -5.65 0.89 -0.92
N VAL A 156 -4.55 0.60 -1.63
CA VAL A 156 -3.81 1.60 -2.43
C VAL A 156 -4.72 2.27 -3.47
N ASP A 157 -5.58 1.49 -4.14
CA ASP A 157 -6.61 2.03 -5.03
C ASP A 157 -7.66 2.85 -4.28
N THR A 158 -8.08 2.40 -3.09
CA THR A 158 -9.00 3.16 -2.22
C THR A 158 -8.41 4.53 -1.84
N ILE A 159 -7.11 4.60 -1.51
CA ILE A 159 -6.42 5.87 -1.23
C ILE A 159 -6.43 6.76 -2.48
N ALA A 160 -6.03 6.22 -3.63
CA ALA A 160 -6.00 6.94 -4.90
C ALA A 160 -7.38 7.49 -5.31
N CYS A 161 -8.45 6.77 -4.96
CA CYS A 161 -9.84 7.12 -5.19
C CYS A 161 -10.47 8.03 -4.13
N SER A 162 -9.67 8.62 -3.24
CA SER A 162 -10.15 9.49 -2.16
C SER A 162 -9.45 10.85 -2.16
N PRO A 163 -9.95 11.83 -1.38
CA PRO A 163 -9.23 13.09 -1.12
C PRO A 163 -7.84 12.89 -0.51
N VAL A 164 -7.60 11.80 0.24
CA VAL A 164 -6.28 11.48 0.81
C VAL A 164 -5.24 11.25 -0.30
N GLY A 165 -5.69 10.81 -1.48
CA GLY A 165 -4.87 10.62 -2.66
C GLY A 165 -4.14 11.89 -3.13
N ASP A 166 -4.58 13.09 -2.73
CA ASP A 166 -3.87 14.35 -3.01
C ASP A 166 -2.49 14.42 -2.35
N ASN A 167 -2.21 13.58 -1.35
CA ASN A 167 -0.89 13.53 -0.74
C ASN A 167 0.16 12.86 -1.63
N PHE A 168 -0.26 12.06 -2.60
CA PHE A 168 0.62 11.14 -3.34
C PHE A 168 0.86 11.62 -4.78
N ALA A 169 2.07 11.35 -5.28
CA ALA A 169 2.49 11.63 -6.66
C ALA A 169 2.13 10.48 -7.61
N ALA A 170 2.17 9.23 -7.15
CA ALA A 170 1.81 8.06 -7.93
C ALA A 170 1.46 6.85 -7.04
N PHE A 171 0.76 5.88 -7.62
CA PHE A 171 0.30 4.66 -6.97
C PHE A 171 0.76 3.42 -7.75
N ALA A 172 1.13 2.35 -7.07
CA ALA A 172 1.50 1.10 -7.71
C ALA A 172 0.96 -0.15 -6.98
N PRO A 173 -0.34 -0.46 -7.07
CA PRO A 173 -0.88 -1.69 -6.49
C PRO A 173 -0.38 -2.94 -7.26
N ALA A 174 -0.29 -4.08 -6.57
CA ALA A 174 0.04 -5.37 -7.17
C ALA A 174 -0.92 -6.45 -6.65
N SER A 175 -1.35 -7.37 -7.52
CA SER A 175 -2.27 -8.47 -7.19
C SER A 175 -3.46 -8.01 -6.32
N GLY A 176 -4.02 -6.84 -6.61
CA GLY A 176 -4.86 -6.11 -5.66
C GLY A 176 -6.32 -6.57 -5.65
N SER A 177 -6.94 -6.75 -4.48
CA SER A 177 -8.37 -7.05 -4.37
C SER A 177 -9.20 -5.75 -4.37
N PHE A 178 -9.74 -5.37 -5.53
CA PHE A 178 -10.37 -4.06 -5.72
C PHE A 178 -11.86 -4.07 -5.38
N TYR A 179 -12.25 -3.27 -4.37
CA TYR A 179 -13.65 -3.10 -3.95
C TYR A 179 -14.22 -1.70 -4.24
N THR A 180 -13.37 -0.75 -4.64
CA THR A 180 -13.79 0.58 -5.08
C THR A 180 -14.68 0.49 -6.32
N ASP A 181 -15.77 1.26 -6.36
CA ASP A 181 -16.78 1.26 -7.45
C ASP A 181 -17.48 -0.08 -7.74
N ALA A 182 -17.18 -1.16 -7.02
CA ALA A 182 -17.70 -2.51 -7.27
C ALA A 182 -19.17 -2.72 -6.83
N GLY A 183 -19.91 -1.65 -6.54
CA GLY A 183 -21.37 -1.71 -6.44
C GLY A 183 -21.92 -2.64 -5.35
N ALA A 184 -21.44 -2.58 -4.11
CA ALA A 184 -22.22 -2.84 -2.89
C ALA A 184 -21.41 -2.38 -1.67
N GLY A 185 -22.07 -1.75 -0.70
CA GLY A 185 -21.51 -1.10 0.49
C GLY A 185 -20.83 -2.04 1.49
N VAL A 186 -19.81 -2.78 1.05
CA VAL A 186 -18.86 -3.45 1.92
C VAL A 186 -18.01 -2.38 2.58
N ASN A 187 -18.09 -2.32 3.91
CA ASN A 187 -17.24 -1.52 4.79
C ASN A 187 -17.11 -0.01 4.49
N GLY A 188 -18.14 0.60 3.88
CA GLY A 188 -18.16 2.04 3.59
C GLY A 188 -17.49 2.44 2.28
N ALA A 189 -17.26 1.50 1.36
CA ALA A 189 -16.79 1.81 0.00
C ALA A 189 -17.69 2.87 -0.66
N ALA A 190 -17.08 4.02 -0.99
CA ALA A 190 -17.73 5.14 -1.67
C ALA A 190 -17.42 5.12 -3.17
N PRO A 191 -18.19 5.84 -4.00
CA PRO A 191 -17.79 6.10 -5.38
C PRO A 191 -16.40 6.73 -5.42
N CYS A 192 -15.55 6.29 -6.35
CA CYS A 192 -14.21 6.83 -6.51
C CYS A 192 -14.27 8.32 -6.84
N THR A 193 -13.56 9.12 -6.04
CA THR A 193 -13.44 10.58 -6.17
C THR A 193 -11.97 10.96 -6.04
N PRO A 194 -11.14 10.70 -7.06
CA PRO A 194 -9.71 11.00 -6.99
C PRO A 194 -9.53 12.49 -6.80
N ALA A 195 -8.63 12.88 -5.90
CA ALA A 195 -8.42 14.29 -5.55
C ALA A 195 -7.90 15.14 -6.72
N ARG A 196 -7.24 14.49 -7.69
CA ARG A 196 -6.70 15.09 -8.91
C ARG A 196 -6.81 14.12 -10.07
N SER A 197 -6.93 14.68 -11.27
CA SER A 197 -6.80 13.95 -12.53
C SER A 197 -5.91 14.77 -13.48
N PRO A 198 -4.96 14.13 -14.18
CA PRO A 198 -4.70 12.69 -14.17
C PRO A 198 -3.90 12.23 -12.93
N MET A 199 -4.08 10.96 -12.54
CA MET A 199 -3.41 10.29 -11.43
C MET A 199 -2.51 9.16 -11.95
N PRO A 200 -1.19 9.21 -11.75
CA PRO A 200 -0.30 8.13 -12.19
C PRO A 200 -0.54 6.83 -11.42
N VAL A 201 -0.80 5.74 -12.15
CA VAL A 201 -1.06 4.41 -11.58
C VAL A 201 -0.34 3.32 -12.40
N LEU A 202 0.35 2.42 -11.71
CA LEU A 202 0.98 1.24 -12.30
C LEU A 202 0.45 -0.02 -11.59
N GLU A 203 -0.18 -0.92 -12.32
CA GLU A 203 -0.66 -2.18 -11.75
C GLU A 203 0.12 -3.39 -12.25
N PHE A 204 0.25 -4.41 -11.38
CA PHE A 204 0.76 -5.74 -11.72
C PHE A 204 -0.24 -6.81 -11.31
N HIS A 205 -0.51 -7.79 -12.17
CA HIS A 205 -1.40 -8.89 -11.80
C HIS A 205 -1.07 -10.21 -12.48
N GLY A 206 -1.32 -11.30 -11.75
CA GLY A 206 -1.13 -12.66 -12.22
C GLY A 206 -2.30 -13.14 -13.09
N GLY A 207 -2.01 -13.67 -14.27
CA GLY A 207 -3.03 -14.28 -15.13
C GLY A 207 -3.60 -15.59 -14.55
N ALA A 208 -2.86 -16.24 -13.65
CA ALA A 208 -3.22 -17.49 -12.97
C ALA A 208 -3.50 -17.29 -11.47
N ASP A 209 -3.71 -16.05 -11.03
CA ASP A 209 -4.04 -15.70 -9.65
C ASP A 209 -5.36 -16.40 -9.22
N PRO A 210 -5.30 -17.33 -8.24
CA PRO A 210 -6.46 -18.09 -7.80
C PRO A 210 -7.27 -17.38 -6.70
N ASP A 211 -6.73 -16.31 -6.13
CA ASP A 211 -7.31 -15.63 -4.97
C ASP A 211 -8.02 -14.35 -5.43
N VAL A 212 -7.30 -13.53 -6.20
CA VAL A 212 -7.83 -12.35 -6.88
C VAL A 212 -7.80 -12.61 -8.38
N HIS A 213 -8.89 -13.17 -8.89
CA HIS A 213 -8.96 -13.62 -10.28
C HIS A 213 -8.79 -12.45 -11.26
N TYR A 214 -7.88 -12.61 -12.23
CA TYR A 214 -7.68 -11.60 -13.29
C TYR A 214 -8.96 -11.24 -14.04
N ALA A 215 -9.84 -12.23 -14.24
CA ALA A 215 -11.13 -12.07 -14.91
C ALA A 215 -12.26 -11.52 -14.01
N GLY A 216 -11.96 -11.26 -12.73
CA GLY A 216 -12.94 -10.86 -11.72
C GLY A 216 -13.83 -12.01 -11.27
N GLY A 217 -14.73 -11.72 -10.35
CA GLY A 217 -15.66 -12.70 -9.78
C GLY A 217 -15.68 -12.66 -8.25
N PRO A 218 -16.15 -13.74 -7.60
CA PRO A 218 -16.07 -13.85 -6.15
C PRO A 218 -14.61 -13.95 -5.69
N GLY A 219 -14.20 -13.01 -4.84
CA GLY A 219 -12.97 -13.07 -4.05
C GLY A 219 -13.30 -13.23 -2.56
N GLU A 220 -12.27 -13.27 -1.72
CA GLU A 220 -12.39 -13.48 -0.27
C GLU A 220 -13.25 -12.39 0.40
N GLY A 221 -13.00 -11.13 0.04
CA GLY A 221 -13.62 -9.95 0.65
C GLY A 221 -14.93 -9.49 0.02
N GLY A 222 -15.34 -10.09 -1.11
CA GLY A 222 -16.51 -9.66 -1.87
C GLY A 222 -16.44 -9.99 -3.36
N ILE A 223 -17.36 -9.44 -4.14
CA ILE A 223 -17.29 -9.52 -5.60
C ILE A 223 -16.28 -8.49 -6.10
N GLU A 224 -15.34 -8.94 -6.91
CA GLU A 224 -14.26 -8.14 -7.48
C GLU A 224 -14.49 -7.96 -8.99
N PRO A 225 -14.27 -6.74 -9.53
CA PRO A 225 -14.26 -6.52 -10.97
C PRO A 225 -13.06 -7.24 -11.62
N ALA A 226 -13.14 -7.48 -12.93
CA ALA A 226 -11.96 -7.94 -13.66
C ALA A 226 -10.86 -6.88 -13.60
N ILE A 227 -9.60 -7.28 -13.48
CA ILE A 227 -8.45 -6.36 -13.44
C ILE A 227 -8.43 -5.42 -14.65
N PRO A 228 -8.70 -5.90 -15.89
CA PRO A 228 -8.89 -5.00 -17.02
C PRO A 228 -9.99 -3.96 -16.83
N THR A 229 -11.03 -4.21 -16.05
CA THR A 229 -12.09 -3.21 -15.77
C THR A 229 -11.54 -2.06 -14.92
N CYS A 230 -10.62 -2.34 -14.00
CA CYS A 230 -10.04 -1.31 -13.12
C CYS A 230 -9.05 -0.42 -13.87
N PHE A 231 -8.14 -1.03 -14.66
CA PHE A 231 -6.98 -0.34 -15.21
C PHE A 231 -6.90 -0.33 -16.74
N ALA A 232 -7.53 -1.28 -17.42
CA ALA A 232 -7.34 -1.50 -18.86
C ALA A 232 -8.60 -1.29 -19.70
N ASP A 233 -8.43 -1.41 -21.00
CA ASP A 233 -9.49 -1.14 -21.97
C ASP A 233 -10.48 -2.30 -22.06
N MET A 234 -11.78 -2.03 -21.82
CA MET A 234 -12.87 -3.01 -21.91
C MET A 234 -13.44 -3.17 -23.33
N ARG A 235 -12.84 -2.52 -24.35
CA ARG A 235 -13.29 -2.59 -25.76
C ARG A 235 -13.41 -4.01 -26.30
N ALA A 236 -12.61 -4.96 -25.81
CA ALA A 236 -12.67 -6.36 -26.23
C ALA A 236 -13.86 -7.16 -25.68
N PHE A 237 -14.47 -6.74 -24.56
CA PHE A 237 -15.47 -7.56 -23.84
C PHE A 237 -16.84 -6.90 -23.65
N MET A 238 -16.93 -5.56 -23.56
CA MET A 238 -18.19 -4.87 -23.17
C MET A 238 -18.45 -3.54 -23.87
N HIS A 239 -18.42 -3.51 -25.21
CA HIS A 239 -18.91 -2.36 -26.01
C HIS A 239 -18.31 -1.00 -25.63
N ASP A 240 -17.04 -0.76 -25.97
CA ASP A 240 -16.48 0.59 -26.11
C ASP A 240 -16.39 1.45 -24.83
N ARG A 241 -16.06 0.83 -23.68
CA ARG A 241 -15.70 1.56 -22.45
C ARG A 241 -14.24 1.38 -22.08
N LEU A 242 -13.61 2.45 -21.62
CA LEU A 242 -12.31 2.40 -20.95
C LEU A 242 -12.50 1.82 -19.54
N GLY A 243 -11.47 1.17 -19.00
CA GLY A 243 -11.44 0.82 -17.57
C GLY A 243 -11.45 2.07 -16.69
N TYR A 244 -11.76 1.90 -15.42
CA TYR A 244 -12.07 3.01 -14.52
C TYR A 244 -10.97 4.08 -14.45
N TRP A 245 -9.71 3.67 -14.29
CA TRP A 245 -8.57 4.60 -14.27
C TRP A 245 -8.27 5.22 -15.63
N ALA A 246 -8.43 4.46 -16.71
CA ALA A 246 -8.26 4.98 -18.06
C ALA A 246 -9.30 6.05 -18.40
N GLU A 247 -10.56 5.86 -17.97
CA GLU A 247 -11.61 6.87 -18.07
C GLU A 247 -11.30 8.11 -17.22
N ARG A 248 -10.98 7.91 -15.93
CA ARG A 248 -10.67 9.01 -14.99
C ARG A 248 -9.52 9.90 -15.44
N ASN A 249 -8.49 9.30 -16.01
CA ASN A 249 -7.29 9.98 -16.46
C ASN A 249 -7.38 10.47 -17.91
N ASN A 250 -8.52 10.30 -18.58
CA ASN A 250 -8.70 10.68 -19.99
C ASN A 250 -7.63 10.03 -20.90
N CYS A 251 -7.48 8.71 -20.78
CA CYS A 251 -6.51 7.90 -21.52
C CYS A 251 -7.18 7.28 -22.77
N PRO A 252 -7.01 7.85 -23.98
CA PRO A 252 -7.77 7.42 -25.15
C PRO A 252 -7.42 5.99 -25.63
N ASN A 253 -6.14 5.62 -25.61
CA ASN A 253 -5.65 4.33 -26.11
C ASN A 253 -4.39 3.87 -25.36
N ALA A 254 -4.28 2.56 -25.17
CA ALA A 254 -3.08 1.90 -24.69
C ALA A 254 -2.12 1.62 -25.85
N THR A 255 -0.83 1.61 -25.56
CA THR A 255 0.18 0.86 -26.29
C THR A 255 0.46 -0.43 -25.54
N GLN A 256 0.33 -1.57 -26.22
CA GLN A 256 0.73 -2.87 -25.66
C GLN A 256 2.13 -3.22 -26.13
N VAL A 257 3.01 -3.49 -25.18
CA VAL A 257 4.35 -4.04 -25.37
C VAL A 257 4.33 -5.46 -24.83
N VAL A 258 4.46 -6.44 -25.72
CA VAL A 258 4.60 -7.84 -25.34
C VAL A 258 6.08 -8.15 -25.23
N ASP A 259 6.50 -8.73 -24.10
CA ASP A 259 7.88 -9.13 -23.97
C ASP A 259 8.16 -10.36 -24.84
N GLN A 260 9.00 -10.17 -25.86
CA GLN A 260 9.42 -11.23 -26.78
C GLN A 260 10.35 -12.25 -26.10
N GLN A 261 11.03 -11.86 -25.02
CA GLN A 261 11.97 -12.72 -24.27
C GLN A 261 11.23 -13.83 -23.52
N PHE A 262 9.97 -13.60 -23.17
CA PHE A 262 9.14 -14.56 -22.44
C PHE A 262 8.08 -15.22 -23.33
N ASN A 263 8.32 -15.30 -24.64
CA ASN A 263 7.39 -15.92 -25.60
C ASN A 263 5.95 -15.35 -25.49
N GLY A 264 5.86 -14.07 -25.11
CA GLY A 264 4.60 -13.35 -24.92
C GLY A 264 3.77 -13.70 -23.70
N THR A 265 4.32 -14.40 -22.70
CA THR A 265 3.64 -14.67 -21.42
C THR A 265 3.63 -13.48 -20.47
N VAL A 266 4.39 -12.43 -20.79
CA VAL A 266 4.39 -11.15 -20.08
C VAL A 266 3.87 -10.07 -21.03
N GLN A 267 2.84 -9.36 -20.60
CA GLN A 267 2.26 -8.25 -21.35
C GLN A 267 2.30 -6.98 -20.51
N HIS A 268 2.88 -5.92 -21.08
CA HIS A 268 2.88 -4.58 -20.52
C HIS A 268 1.96 -3.69 -21.36
N TYR A 269 1.01 -3.05 -20.71
CA TYR A 269 0.15 -2.05 -21.32
C TYR A 269 0.50 -0.70 -20.73
N SER A 270 0.62 0.32 -21.57
CA SER A 270 0.99 1.68 -21.16
C SER A 270 0.12 2.68 -21.90
N TRP A 271 -0.50 3.61 -21.18
CA TRP A 271 -1.38 4.62 -21.74
C TRP A 271 -0.75 6.01 -21.62
N THR A 272 -0.87 6.79 -22.69
CA THR A 272 -0.70 8.24 -22.61
C THR A 272 -2.03 8.86 -22.16
N CYS A 273 -2.00 9.60 -21.06
CA CYS A 273 -3.19 10.18 -20.45
C CYS A 273 -2.99 11.68 -20.30
N ASP A 274 -3.92 12.47 -20.84
CA ASP A 274 -3.81 13.93 -20.88
C ASP A 274 -2.43 14.46 -21.35
N GLY A 275 -1.83 13.77 -22.34
CA GLY A 275 -0.53 14.11 -22.91
C GLY A 275 0.69 13.61 -22.12
N VAL A 276 0.51 12.94 -20.99
CA VAL A 276 1.58 12.33 -20.20
C VAL A 276 1.74 10.86 -20.56
N GLU A 277 2.87 10.49 -21.16
CA GLU A 277 3.18 9.12 -21.55
C GLU A 277 3.40 8.23 -20.33
N GLY A 278 2.89 6.99 -20.39
CA GLY A 278 3.09 6.00 -19.34
C GLY A 278 2.47 6.37 -17.99
N LEU A 279 1.49 7.28 -17.98
CA LEU A 279 0.81 7.71 -16.75
C LEU A 279 0.00 6.57 -16.12
N LEU A 280 -0.65 5.77 -16.95
CA LEU A 280 -1.33 4.55 -16.53
C LEU A 280 -0.60 3.37 -17.16
N GLN A 281 -0.31 2.35 -16.36
CA GLN A 281 0.38 1.15 -16.80
C GLN A 281 -0.21 -0.10 -16.14
N HIS A 282 -0.12 -1.23 -16.84
CA HIS A 282 -0.59 -2.52 -16.39
C HIS A 282 0.36 -3.62 -16.85
N TRP A 283 0.83 -4.47 -15.93
CA TRP A 283 1.64 -5.65 -16.23
C TRP A 283 0.85 -6.91 -15.91
N LYS A 284 0.72 -7.77 -16.91
CA LYS A 284 0.17 -9.11 -16.74
C LYS A 284 1.26 -10.15 -16.94
N VAL A 285 1.35 -11.10 -16.01
CA VAL A 285 2.18 -12.30 -16.15
C VAL A 285 1.26 -13.52 -16.15
N ASP A 286 1.12 -14.17 -17.31
CA ASP A 286 0.09 -15.20 -17.52
C ASP A 286 0.16 -16.37 -16.53
N SER A 287 1.37 -16.79 -16.15
CA SER A 287 1.60 -17.92 -15.26
C SER A 287 1.71 -17.56 -13.77
N MET A 288 1.73 -16.26 -13.44
CA MET A 288 1.87 -15.81 -12.06
C MET A 288 0.54 -16.00 -11.33
N GLY A 289 0.63 -16.57 -10.14
CA GLY A 289 -0.44 -16.71 -9.15
C GLY A 289 -0.59 -15.43 -8.29
N HIS A 290 -1.03 -15.60 -7.05
CA HIS A 290 -1.21 -14.50 -6.10
C HIS A 290 0.09 -14.15 -5.37
N CYS A 291 0.93 -13.29 -5.95
CA CYS A 291 2.20 -12.91 -5.33
C CYS A 291 2.71 -11.54 -5.77
N TRP A 292 3.71 -11.04 -5.04
CA TRP A 292 4.55 -9.95 -5.53
C TRP A 292 5.45 -10.51 -6.62
N ALA A 293 5.56 -9.85 -7.77
CA ALA A 293 6.38 -10.38 -8.86
C ALA A 293 7.85 -10.18 -8.53
N SER A 294 8.61 -11.25 -8.34
CA SER A 294 10.04 -11.18 -8.04
C SER A 294 10.84 -12.09 -8.97
N THR A 295 12.09 -11.71 -9.27
CA THR A 295 13.03 -12.59 -10.01
C THR A 295 13.84 -13.48 -9.07
N THR A 296 13.60 -13.37 -7.76
CA THR A 296 14.18 -14.19 -6.70
C THR A 296 13.09 -14.66 -5.77
N LEU A 297 13.18 -15.90 -5.29
CA LEU A 297 12.12 -16.49 -4.48
C LEU A 297 11.81 -15.63 -3.24
N ASP A 298 10.56 -15.20 -3.11
CA ASP A 298 10.04 -14.44 -1.97
C ASP A 298 8.97 -15.23 -1.17
N LEU A 299 8.33 -14.60 -0.18
CA LEU A 299 7.38 -15.28 0.70
C LEU A 299 6.06 -15.56 -0.02
N THR A 300 5.58 -14.63 -0.84
CA THR A 300 4.29 -14.75 -1.52
C THR A 300 4.37 -15.72 -2.71
N GLU A 301 5.48 -15.81 -3.42
CA GLU A 301 5.73 -16.86 -4.42
C GLU A 301 5.73 -18.26 -3.80
N ILE A 302 6.35 -18.42 -2.63
CA ILE A 302 6.30 -19.69 -1.87
C ILE A 302 4.86 -20.02 -1.47
N ALA A 303 4.12 -19.03 -0.96
CA ALA A 303 2.73 -19.21 -0.54
C ALA A 303 1.81 -19.61 -1.72
N ALA A 304 2.00 -18.98 -2.89
CA ALA A 304 1.31 -19.32 -4.13
C ALA A 304 1.76 -20.67 -4.75
N GLY A 305 2.77 -21.33 -4.16
CA GLY A 305 3.27 -22.62 -4.66
C GLY A 305 4.00 -22.50 -6.00
N GLN A 306 4.57 -21.32 -6.29
CA GLN A 306 5.30 -21.04 -7.52
C GLN A 306 6.79 -20.72 -7.25
N GLY A 307 7.55 -20.58 -8.34
CA GLY A 307 8.91 -20.06 -8.29
C GLY A 307 8.99 -18.59 -8.73
N PRO A 308 10.22 -18.07 -8.87
CA PRO A 308 10.46 -16.71 -9.33
C PRO A 308 9.73 -16.39 -10.64
N THR A 309 9.14 -15.22 -10.70
CA THR A 309 8.54 -14.67 -11.91
C THR A 309 9.60 -14.12 -12.89
N PRO A 310 9.22 -13.84 -14.15
CA PRO A 310 10.13 -13.27 -15.14
C PRO A 310 10.42 -11.77 -14.96
N ILE A 311 9.69 -11.08 -14.08
CA ILE A 311 9.81 -9.64 -13.84
C ILE A 311 10.10 -9.35 -12.37
N ASP A 312 10.64 -8.16 -12.09
CA ASP A 312 10.85 -7.67 -10.73
C ASP A 312 9.98 -6.43 -10.51
N ALA A 313 8.86 -6.61 -9.82
CA ALA A 313 7.92 -5.54 -9.49
C ALA A 313 8.59 -4.45 -8.65
N SER A 314 9.48 -4.78 -7.71
CA SER A 314 10.19 -3.78 -6.90
C SER A 314 11.03 -2.85 -7.78
N THR A 315 11.76 -3.39 -8.76
CA THR A 315 12.48 -2.57 -9.75
C THR A 315 11.54 -1.66 -10.54
N LEU A 316 10.45 -2.23 -11.07
CA LEU A 316 9.52 -1.52 -11.96
C LEU A 316 8.71 -0.44 -11.22
N VAL A 317 8.31 -0.70 -9.97
CA VAL A 317 7.62 0.25 -9.08
C VAL A 317 8.50 1.46 -8.81
N ILE A 318 9.77 1.27 -8.45
CA ILE A 318 10.68 2.41 -8.20
C ILE A 318 10.91 3.22 -9.48
N GLN A 319 11.16 2.55 -10.61
CA GLN A 319 11.34 3.22 -11.89
C GLN A 319 10.12 4.03 -12.30
N PHE A 320 8.91 3.56 -11.98
CA PHE A 320 7.68 4.27 -12.23
C PHE A 320 7.52 5.48 -11.31
N PHE A 321 7.71 5.31 -10.00
CA PHE A 321 7.61 6.40 -9.03
C PHE A 321 8.58 7.55 -9.33
N ASP A 322 9.82 7.23 -9.73
CA ASP A 322 10.83 8.25 -10.06
C ASP A 322 10.47 9.11 -11.29
N GLN A 323 9.46 8.73 -12.07
CA GLN A 323 8.96 9.54 -13.21
C GLN A 323 7.98 10.63 -12.78
N PHE A 324 7.39 10.52 -11.60
CA PHE A 324 6.26 11.38 -11.20
C PHE A 324 6.59 12.21 -9.97
N VAL A 325 6.23 13.48 -10.09
CA VAL A 325 6.22 14.47 -9.00
C VAL A 325 4.82 15.04 -8.94
N LYS A 326 4.29 15.21 -7.74
CA LYS A 326 2.98 15.85 -7.54
C LYS A 326 3.08 17.31 -7.98
N PRO A 327 2.17 17.79 -8.85
CA PRO A 327 2.18 19.17 -9.35
C PRO A 327 1.89 20.21 -8.27
#